data_AF-A0A2W2B657-F1
#
_entry.id   AF-A0A2W2B657-F1
#
_cell.length_a   1.000
_cell.length_b   1.000
_cell.length_c   1.000
_cell.angle_alpha   90.00
_cell.angle_beta   90.00
_cell.angle_gamma   90.00
#
_symmetry.space_group_name_H-M   'P 1'
#
loop_
_entity.id
_entity.type
_entity.pdbx_description
1 polymer ?
#
loop_
_entity_poly.entity_id
_entity_poly.type
_entity_poly.pdbx_seq_one_letter_code
_entity_poly.pdbx_strand_id
1 'polypeptide(L)'
;AALGQQYVASLTMGAGQFCTNPGLLLAIDGPELDAFEAAAAAAMGGVAAQPMLTAGIHSAYTRGVDKLASEANVRCVARGQDSDEPNRGQAGFYITDAKSFQAQPALHDEIFGATGLVVRCRDADELRALAESLEGQLTATLHL
;
A
#
# COMPACT_ATOMS: atom_id res chain seq x y z
N ALA A 1 3.06 -15.47 6.79
CA ALA A 1 3.34 -15.84 5.39
C ALA A 1 2.10 -15.79 4.49
N ALA A 2 1.08 -16.65 4.68
CA ALA A 2 -0.12 -16.68 3.80
C ALA A 2 -0.85 -15.33 3.70
N LEU A 3 -0.97 -14.60 4.82
CA LEU A 3 -1.66 -13.30 4.85
C LEU A 3 -1.00 -12.25 3.94
N GLY A 4 0.34 -12.23 3.84
CA GLY A 4 1.04 -11.30 2.93
C GLY A 4 0.71 -11.55 1.46
N GLN A 5 0.56 -12.82 1.07
CA GLN A 5 0.15 -13.19 -0.29
C GLN A 5 -1.31 -12.83 -0.55
N GLN A 6 -2.20 -13.08 0.41
CA GLN A 6 -3.62 -12.73 0.32
C GLN A 6 -3.83 -11.21 0.25
N TYR A 7 -3.06 -10.45 1.02
CA TYR A 7 -3.04 -8.99 0.96
C TYR A 7 -2.68 -8.50 -0.44
N VAL A 8 -1.58 -9.00 -1.03
CA VAL A 8 -1.19 -8.62 -2.40
C VAL A 8 -2.25 -9.02 -3.42
N ALA A 9 -2.87 -10.20 -3.28
CA ALA A 9 -3.96 -10.62 -4.16
C ALA A 9 -5.17 -9.67 -4.09
N SER A 10 -5.54 -9.20 -2.89
CA SER A 10 -6.61 -8.22 -2.71
C SER A 10 -6.23 -6.83 -3.26
N LEU A 11 -5.01 -6.36 -2.94
CA LEU A 11 -4.49 -5.07 -3.37
C LEU A 11 -4.40 -4.94 -4.90
N THR A 12 -4.09 -6.02 -5.60
CA THR A 12 -3.80 -6.01 -7.05
C THR A 12 -4.98 -6.44 -7.92
N MET A 13 -6.12 -6.78 -7.32
CA MET A 13 -7.34 -7.13 -8.03
C MET A 13 -7.81 -5.96 -8.91
N GLY A 14 -8.00 -6.20 -10.21
CA GLY A 14 -8.45 -5.18 -11.17
C GLY A 14 -7.55 -3.94 -11.24
N ALA A 15 -6.23 -4.14 -11.20
CA ALA A 15 -5.20 -3.09 -11.08
C ALA A 15 -5.34 -2.21 -9.82
N GLY A 16 -6.02 -2.70 -8.79
CA GLY A 16 -6.32 -1.97 -7.55
C GLY A 16 -7.39 -0.88 -7.70
N GLN A 17 -8.14 -0.86 -8.80
CA GLN A 17 -9.14 0.18 -9.11
C GLN A 17 -10.49 -0.10 -8.43
N PHE A 18 -10.45 -0.36 -7.12
CA PHE A 18 -11.61 -0.60 -6.26
C PHE A 18 -11.65 0.47 -5.17
N CYS A 19 -12.83 1.04 -4.90
CA CYS A 19 -13.00 1.98 -3.78
C CYS A 19 -12.79 1.35 -2.39
N THR A 20 -12.72 0.01 -2.32
CA THR A 20 -12.45 -0.76 -1.11
C THR A 20 -11.09 -1.48 -1.20
N ASN A 21 -10.17 -0.96 -2.02
CA ASN A 21 -8.81 -1.47 -2.10
C ASN A 21 -8.10 -1.25 -0.75
N PRO A 22 -7.38 -2.26 -0.20
CA PRO A 22 -6.70 -2.12 1.09
C PRO A 22 -5.35 -1.38 0.94
N GLY A 23 -5.40 -0.12 0.52
CA GLY A 23 -4.23 0.71 0.24
C GLY A 23 -3.42 1.13 1.48
N LEU A 24 -4.03 1.07 2.67
CA LEU A 24 -3.40 1.37 3.96
C LEU A 24 -3.52 0.17 4.91
N LEU A 25 -2.41 -0.23 5.53
CA LEU A 25 -2.35 -1.29 6.53
C LEU A 25 -1.61 -0.80 7.77
N LEU A 26 -2.23 -0.93 8.94
CA LEU A 26 -1.59 -0.64 10.22
C LEU A 26 -1.18 -1.95 10.89
N ALA A 27 0.06 -2.06 11.37
CA ALA A 27 0.52 -3.27 12.04
C ALA A 27 1.55 -2.97 13.14
N ILE A 28 1.58 -3.82 14.15
CA ILE A 28 2.54 -3.73 15.25
C ILE A 28 3.90 -4.24 14.79
N ASP A 29 4.94 -3.48 15.09
CA ASP A 29 6.34 -3.77 14.82
C ASP A 29 6.75 -5.08 15.49
N GLY A 30 7.34 -6.00 14.72
CA GLY A 30 7.76 -7.30 15.23
C GLY A 30 7.99 -8.36 14.16
N PRO A 31 8.43 -9.57 14.57
CA PRO A 31 8.84 -10.63 13.65
C PRO A 31 7.69 -11.16 12.78
N GLU A 32 6.44 -11.05 13.25
CA GLU A 32 5.27 -11.45 12.46
C GLU A 32 5.01 -10.49 11.30
N LEU A 33 5.19 -9.19 11.53
CA LEU A 33 5.11 -8.17 10.49
C LEU A 33 6.26 -8.33 9.49
N ASP A 34 7.47 -8.63 9.95
CA ASP A 34 8.60 -8.92 9.05
C ASP A 34 8.31 -10.11 8.14
N ALA A 35 7.71 -11.18 8.69
CA ALA A 35 7.31 -12.35 7.92
C ALA A 35 6.13 -12.06 6.97
N PHE A 36 5.23 -11.14 7.31
CA PHE A 36 4.18 -10.65 6.42
C PHE A 36 4.78 -9.84 5.27
N GLU A 37 5.63 -8.86 5.55
CA GLU A 37 6.28 -7.99 4.56
C GLU A 37 7.12 -8.78 3.57
N ALA A 38 7.90 -9.76 4.05
CA ALA A 38 8.68 -10.64 3.18
C ALA A 38 7.78 -11.44 2.21
N ALA A 39 6.66 -11.97 2.71
CA ALA A 39 5.72 -12.72 1.87
C ALA A 39 4.97 -11.81 0.89
N ALA A 40 4.58 -10.61 1.30
CA ALA A 40 3.96 -9.61 0.44
C ALA A 40 4.95 -9.13 -0.64
N ALA A 41 6.20 -8.85 -0.29
CA ALA A 41 7.23 -8.45 -1.23
C ALA A 41 7.49 -9.53 -2.29
N ALA A 42 7.59 -10.80 -1.87
CA ALA A 42 7.76 -11.93 -2.77
C ALA A 42 6.57 -12.10 -3.73
N ALA A 43 5.34 -11.97 -3.22
CA ALA A 43 4.13 -12.03 -4.05
C ALA A 43 4.05 -10.84 -5.03
N MET A 44 4.40 -9.64 -4.57
CA MET A 44 4.36 -8.41 -5.36
C MET A 44 5.23 -8.51 -6.62
N GLY A 45 6.44 -9.08 -6.51
CA GLY A 45 7.34 -9.23 -7.66
C GLY A 45 6.78 -10.10 -8.81
N GLY A 46 5.76 -10.92 -8.55
CA GLY A 46 5.08 -11.73 -9.56
C GLY A 46 3.91 -11.03 -10.27
N VAL A 47 3.54 -9.82 -9.84
CA VAL A 47 2.35 -9.11 -10.34
C VAL A 47 2.70 -8.36 -11.61
N ALA A 48 2.10 -8.74 -12.74
CA ALA A 48 2.24 -8.00 -13.99
C ALA A 48 1.55 -6.63 -13.91
N ALA A 49 2.11 -5.60 -14.56
CA ALA A 49 1.42 -4.33 -14.73
C ALA A 49 0.10 -4.53 -15.50
N GLN A 50 -0.97 -3.92 -14.99
CA GLN A 50 -2.34 -4.14 -15.48
C GLN A 50 -2.90 -2.88 -16.14
N PRO A 51 -3.75 -3.01 -17.17
CA PRO A 51 -4.35 -1.87 -17.83
C PRO A 51 -5.20 -1.08 -16.86
N MET A 52 -5.01 0.24 -16.84
CA MET A 52 -5.84 1.17 -16.07
C MET A 52 -7.01 1.68 -16.92
N LEU A 53 -8.09 2.08 -16.26
CA LEU A 53 -9.37 2.44 -16.88
C LEU A 53 -9.24 3.53 -17.94
N THR A 54 -8.38 4.52 -17.71
CA THR A 54 -8.11 5.62 -18.66
C THR A 54 -6.66 6.10 -18.55
N ALA A 55 -6.17 6.79 -19.58
CA ALA A 55 -4.86 7.44 -19.54
C ALA A 55 -4.75 8.51 -18.43
N GLY A 56 -5.85 9.20 -18.11
CA GLY A 56 -5.90 10.17 -17.01
C GLY A 56 -5.72 9.52 -15.65
N ILE A 57 -6.38 8.38 -15.43
CA ILE A 57 -6.24 7.57 -14.21
C ILE A 57 -4.82 7.03 -14.10
N HIS A 58 -4.27 6.48 -15.18
CA HIS A 58 -2.87 6.04 -15.21
C HIS A 58 -1.90 7.15 -14.83
N SER A 59 -2.04 8.33 -15.44
CA SER A 59 -1.20 9.48 -15.15
C SER A 59 -1.31 9.96 -13.69
N ALA A 60 -2.52 9.93 -13.11
CA ALA A 60 -2.73 10.25 -11.69
C ALA A 60 -2.09 9.21 -10.76
N TYR A 61 -2.24 7.92 -11.10
CA TYR A 61 -1.62 6.81 -10.38
C TYR A 61 -0.10 6.94 -10.34
N THR A 62 0.55 7.11 -11.49
CA THR A 62 2.01 7.28 -11.58
C THR A 62 2.48 8.46 -10.74
N ARG A 63 1.82 9.63 -10.84
CA ARG A 63 2.18 10.80 -10.01
C ARG A 63 2.03 10.54 -8.50
N GLY A 64 0.96 9.82 -8.10
CA GLY A 64 0.74 9.47 -6.70
C GLY A 64 1.83 8.54 -6.18
N VAL A 65 2.18 7.52 -6.97
CA VAL A 65 3.29 6.60 -6.67
C VAL A 65 4.62 7.33 -6.58
N ASP A 66 4.94 8.19 -7.54
CA ASP A 66 6.19 8.97 -7.56
C ASP A 66 6.29 9.88 -6.35
N LYS A 67 5.19 10.57 -6.00
CA LYS A 67 5.10 11.40 -4.78
C LYS A 67 5.39 10.56 -3.54
N LEU A 68 4.68 9.44 -3.36
CA LEU A 68 4.87 8.54 -2.23
C LEU A 68 6.31 8.01 -2.14
N ALA A 69 6.89 7.59 -3.26
CA ALA A 69 8.25 7.05 -3.32
C ALA A 69 9.34 8.11 -3.09
N SER A 70 9.03 9.40 -3.26
CA SER A 70 9.96 10.51 -3.03
C SER A 70 10.04 10.96 -1.57
N GLU A 71 9.11 10.52 -0.72
CA GLU A 71 9.07 10.86 0.70
C GLU A 71 10.20 10.16 1.46
N ALA A 72 11.04 10.93 2.16
CA ALA A 72 12.25 10.39 2.80
C ALA A 72 11.98 9.31 3.87
N ASN A 73 10.79 9.35 4.49
CA ASN A 73 10.37 8.40 5.52
C ASN A 73 9.57 7.21 4.95
N VAL A 74 9.53 7.06 3.63
CA VAL A 74 8.87 5.95 2.95
C VAL A 74 9.92 5.07 2.29
N ARG A 75 9.84 3.77 2.56
CA ARG A 75 10.68 2.75 1.94
C ARG A 75 9.87 1.96 0.93
N CYS A 76 10.32 1.95 -0.33
CA CYS A 76 9.84 0.99 -1.31
C CYS A 76 10.38 -0.41 -0.97
N VAL A 77 9.47 -1.38 -0.81
CA VAL A 77 9.80 -2.76 -0.45
C VAL A 77 9.85 -3.65 -1.68
N ALA A 78 8.84 -3.51 -2.54
CA ALA A 78 8.72 -4.27 -3.76
C ALA A 78 7.87 -3.51 -4.79
N ARG A 79 8.15 -3.80 -6.06
CA ARG A 79 7.38 -3.36 -7.22
C ARG A 79 6.95 -4.59 -8.00
N GLY A 80 5.80 -4.50 -8.66
CA GLY A 80 5.38 -5.48 -9.66
C GLY A 80 6.29 -5.45 -10.89
N GLN A 81 6.03 -6.35 -11.83
CA GLN A 81 6.69 -6.35 -13.14
C GLN A 81 6.27 -5.10 -13.91
N ASP A 82 7.23 -4.44 -14.53
CA ASP A 82 6.99 -3.26 -15.35
C ASP A 82 6.43 -3.64 -16.74
N SER A 83 5.92 -2.66 -17.48
CA SER A 83 5.44 -2.85 -18.85
C SER A 83 5.64 -1.59 -19.70
N ASP A 84 6.18 -1.79 -20.91
CA ASP A 84 6.28 -0.74 -21.93
C ASP A 84 4.94 -0.48 -22.65
N GLU A 85 3.89 -1.25 -22.36
CA GLU A 85 2.58 -1.04 -22.95
C GLU A 85 1.89 0.20 -22.34
N PRO A 86 1.10 0.95 -23.14
CA PRO A 86 0.49 2.16 -22.67
C PRO A 86 -0.54 1.90 -21.56
N ASN A 87 -0.56 2.81 -20.58
CA ASN A 87 -1.55 2.86 -19.50
C ASN A 87 -1.58 1.63 -18.59
N ARG A 88 -0.42 1.01 -18.34
CA ARG A 88 -0.30 -0.16 -17.46
C ARG A 88 0.25 0.25 -16.10
N GLY A 89 -0.59 0.17 -15.06
CA GLY A 89 -0.21 0.50 -13.70
C GLY A 89 0.66 -0.59 -13.08
N GLN A 90 1.92 -0.27 -12.78
CA GLN A 90 2.83 -1.15 -12.05
C GLN A 90 2.56 -1.06 -10.55
N ALA A 91 2.17 -2.20 -9.94
CA ALA A 91 1.86 -2.27 -8.52
C ALA A 91 3.06 -1.95 -7.61
N GLY A 92 2.79 -1.45 -6.40
CA GLY A 92 3.81 -1.07 -5.43
C GLY A 92 3.47 -1.41 -3.99
N PHE A 93 4.49 -1.78 -3.22
CA PHE A 93 4.40 -2.06 -1.79
C PHE A 93 5.43 -1.23 -1.01
N TYR A 94 4.94 -0.44 -0.07
CA TYR A 94 5.69 0.59 0.65
C TYR A 94 5.51 0.46 2.15
N ILE A 95 6.49 0.94 2.91
CA ILE A 95 6.45 0.97 4.38
C ILE A 95 6.83 2.36 4.88
N THR A 96 6.18 2.80 5.94
CA THR A 96 6.59 3.92 6.80
C THR A 96 6.35 3.57 8.28
N ASP A 97 6.74 4.46 9.18
CA ASP A 97 6.44 4.36 10.61
C ASP A 97 5.27 5.27 11.02
N ALA A 98 4.61 4.96 12.14
CA ALA A 98 3.43 5.69 12.61
C ALA A 98 3.69 7.19 12.84
N LYS A 99 4.88 7.55 13.34
CA LYS A 99 5.24 8.95 13.60
C LYS A 99 5.39 9.73 12.30
N SER A 100 6.04 9.14 11.30
CA SER A 100 6.20 9.71 9.97
C SER A 100 4.86 9.85 9.26
N PHE A 101 4.00 8.84 9.35
CA PHE A 101 2.64 8.88 8.82
C PHE A 101 1.81 10.01 9.44
N GLN A 102 1.85 10.18 10.76
CA GLN A 102 1.13 11.26 11.46
C GLN A 102 1.66 12.65 11.11
N ALA A 103 2.97 12.79 10.91
CA ALA A 103 3.60 14.08 10.63
C ALA A 103 3.42 14.55 9.19
N GLN A 104 3.12 13.63 8.26
CA GLN A 104 3.09 13.92 6.82
C GLN A 104 1.68 13.66 6.24
N PRO A 105 0.84 14.70 6.13
CA PRO A 105 -0.52 14.58 5.58
C PRO A 105 -0.57 13.95 4.18
N ALA A 106 0.47 14.15 3.37
CA ALA A 106 0.57 13.56 2.04
C ALA A 106 0.57 12.01 2.04
N LEU A 107 0.90 11.36 3.15
CA LEU A 107 0.85 9.90 3.30
C LEU A 107 -0.57 9.36 3.53
N HIS A 108 -1.53 10.25 3.82
CA HIS A 108 -2.94 9.92 4.03
C HIS A 108 -3.72 9.94 2.71
N ASP A 109 -3.15 10.56 1.67
CA ASP A 109 -3.76 10.66 0.34
C ASP A 109 -3.94 9.26 -0.27
N GLU A 110 -5.16 8.94 -0.70
CA GLU A 110 -5.43 7.72 -1.46
C GLU A 110 -4.76 7.78 -2.84
N ILE A 111 -4.09 6.68 -3.23
CA ILE A 111 -3.59 6.46 -4.59
C ILE A 111 -4.49 5.43 -5.26
N PHE A 112 -5.37 5.87 -6.16
CA PHE A 112 -6.31 4.99 -6.86
C PHE A 112 -5.58 4.04 -7.83
N GLY A 113 -5.33 2.81 -7.38
CA GLY A 113 -4.61 1.76 -8.10
C GLY A 113 -3.88 0.81 -7.13
N ALA A 114 -3.11 -0.13 -7.66
CA ALA A 114 -2.46 -1.18 -6.87
C ALA A 114 -1.24 -0.69 -6.07
N THR A 115 -1.45 0.14 -5.06
CA THR A 115 -0.41 0.67 -4.17
C THR A 115 -0.77 0.44 -2.71
N GLY A 116 0.09 -0.26 -1.98
CA GLY A 116 -0.10 -0.54 -0.57
C GLY A 116 0.95 0.16 0.29
N LEU A 117 0.52 0.83 1.35
CA LEU A 117 1.36 1.44 2.39
C LEU A 117 1.12 0.74 3.73
N VAL A 118 2.15 0.13 4.28
CA VAL A 118 2.17 -0.39 5.65
C VAL A 118 2.71 0.67 6.59
N VAL A 119 2.00 0.94 7.67
CA VAL A 119 2.44 1.79 8.77
C VAL A 119 2.81 0.91 9.95
N ARG A 120 4.10 0.89 10.28
CA ARG A 120 4.62 0.17 11.46
C ARG A 120 4.36 0.99 12.72
N CYS A 121 3.57 0.44 13.62
CA CYS A 121 3.29 0.98 14.94
C CYS A 121 4.13 0.24 15.99
N ARG A 122 4.69 0.95 16.96
CA ARG A 122 5.56 0.35 17.98
C ARG A 122 4.82 -0.69 18.85
N ASP A 123 3.53 -0.47 19.11
CA ASP A 123 2.70 -1.27 20.00
C ASP A 123 1.19 -1.06 19.68
N ALA A 124 0.34 -1.76 20.44
CA ALA A 124 -1.10 -1.72 20.28
C ALA A 124 -1.71 -0.35 20.64
N ASP A 125 -1.11 0.39 21.57
CA ASP A 125 -1.61 1.70 21.99
C ASP A 125 -1.38 2.73 20.87
N GLU A 126 -0.21 2.71 20.23
CA GLU A 126 0.07 3.56 19.07
C GLU A 126 -0.80 3.19 17.87
N LEU A 127 -1.00 1.90 17.60
CA LEU A 127 -1.91 1.46 16.54
C LEU A 127 -3.33 1.95 16.79
N ARG A 128 -3.84 1.82 18.02
CA ARG A 128 -5.18 2.30 18.39
C ARG A 128 -5.28 3.81 18.22
N ALA A 129 -4.31 4.56 18.75
CA ALA A 129 -4.31 6.02 18.63
C ALA A 129 -4.26 6.49 17.17
N LEU A 130 -3.46 5.82 16.34
CA LEU A 130 -3.41 6.11 14.91
C LEU A 130 -4.74 5.79 14.23
N ALA A 131 -5.33 4.62 14.49
CA ALA A 131 -6.63 4.23 13.92
C ALA A 131 -7.76 5.21 14.29
N GLU A 132 -7.75 5.75 15.52
CA GLU A 132 -8.72 6.77 15.98
C GLU A 132 -8.52 8.13 15.32
N SER A 133 -7.35 8.40 14.75
CA SER A 133 -7.04 9.66 14.04
C SER A 133 -7.39 9.64 12.55
N LEU A 134 -7.71 8.46 11.98
CA LEU A 134 -8.03 8.33 10.57
C LEU A 134 -9.36 9.01 10.24
N GLU A 135 -9.40 9.67 9.08
CA GLU A 135 -10.65 10.18 8.51
C GLU A 135 -11.58 9.04 8.08
N GLY A 136 -12.84 9.37 7.77
CA GLY A 136 -13.87 8.39 7.44
C GLY A 136 -13.47 7.44 6.31
N GLN A 137 -13.46 6.14 6.61
CA GLN A 137 -13.17 5.07 5.65
C GLN A 137 -14.46 4.37 5.21
N LEU A 138 -14.53 3.93 3.94
CA LEU A 138 -15.64 3.09 3.47
C LEU A 138 -15.65 1.73 4.19
N THR A 139 -14.48 1.18 4.49
CA THR A 139 -14.31 -0.11 5.17
C THR A 139 -13.12 -0.06 6.13
N ALA A 140 -13.21 -0.79 7.24
CA ALA A 140 -12.08 -1.17 8.07
C ALA A 140 -12.06 -2.69 8.21
N THR A 141 -10.88 -3.31 8.13
CA THR A 141 -10.70 -4.76 8.24
C THR A 141 -9.78 -5.07 9.41
N LEU A 142 -10.12 -6.10 10.18
CA LEU A 142 -9.33 -6.59 11.30
C LEU A 142 -8.97 -8.06 11.06
N HIS A 143 -7.68 -8.35 11.05
CA HIS A 143 -7.13 -9.71 11.08
C HIS A 143 -6.50 -9.92 12.46
N LEU A 144 -6.95 -10.97 13.17
CA LEU A 144 -6.56 -11.33 14.53
C LEU A 144 -5.89 -12.71 14.55
#